data_AF-A0A843HQ85-F1
#
_entry.id   AF-A0A843HQ85-F1
#
_cell.length_a   1.000
_cell.length_b   1.000
_cell.length_c   1.000
_cell.angle_alpha   90.00
_cell.angle_beta   90.00
_cell.angle_gamma   90.00
#
_symmetry.space_group_name_H-M   'P 1'
#
loop_
_entity.id
_entity.type
_entity.pdbx_description
1 polymer ?
#
loop_
_entity_poly.entity_id
_entity_poly.type
_entity_poly.pdbx_seq_one_letter_code
_entity_poly.pdbx_strand_id
1 'polypeptide(L)'
;MTAEQMKENGFYKVRQDGGTFVVGYFWNPDTKELISKCVRDYDYADCSRDNDSLYYMEIDENVKRDWLHYNGIILVGDKVEVFKGRKVPIGYTGNVTKVYDWRDKYGRVQATYVILDYTFKTNINNCRRVEE
;
A
#
# COMPACT_ATOMS: atom_id res chain seq x y z
N MET A 1 -24.92 2.24 1.40
CA MET A 1 -23.98 2.55 0.31
C MET A 1 -23.40 1.25 -0.21
N THR A 2 -23.66 0.95 -1.47
CA THR A 2 -23.20 -0.27 -2.18
C THR A 2 -21.82 -0.04 -2.82
N ALA A 3 -21.21 -1.11 -3.33
CA ALA A 3 -19.96 -1.02 -4.10
C ALA A 3 -20.12 -0.23 -5.40
N GLU A 4 -21.26 -0.33 -6.07
CA GLU A 4 -21.56 0.46 -7.28
C GLU A 4 -21.59 1.96 -6.96
N GLN A 5 -22.30 2.33 -5.90
CA GLN A 5 -22.35 3.72 -5.42
C GLN A 5 -20.97 4.24 -5.00
N MET A 6 -20.10 3.39 -4.42
CA MET A 6 -18.71 3.79 -4.13
C MET A 6 -17.96 4.11 -5.43
N LYS A 7 -18.02 3.22 -6.43
CA LYS A 7 -17.33 3.42 -7.71
C LYS A 7 -17.86 4.65 -8.47
N GLU A 8 -19.17 4.88 -8.47
CA GLU A 8 -19.78 6.08 -9.07
C GLU A 8 -19.28 7.37 -8.43
N ASN A 9 -19.00 7.35 -7.13
CA ASN A 9 -18.38 8.47 -6.41
C ASN A 9 -16.84 8.47 -6.49
N GLY A 10 -16.24 7.65 -7.35
CA GLY A 10 -14.80 7.57 -7.58
C GLY A 10 -14.01 6.84 -6.49
N PHE A 11 -14.68 6.13 -5.57
CA PHE A 11 -14.01 5.38 -4.50
C PHE A 11 -13.76 3.92 -4.90
N TYR A 12 -12.49 3.52 -4.83
CA TYR A 12 -12.04 2.17 -5.13
C TYR A 12 -11.45 1.53 -3.88
N LYS A 13 -11.69 0.23 -3.72
CA LYS A 13 -11.16 -0.50 -2.57
C LYS A 13 -9.68 -0.74 -2.76
N VAL A 14 -8.87 -0.36 -1.78
CA VAL A 14 -7.39 -0.47 -1.82
C VAL A 14 -6.84 -1.40 -0.76
N ARG A 15 -7.63 -1.69 0.28
CA ARG A 15 -7.22 -2.56 1.40
C ARG A 15 -8.44 -3.11 2.13
N GLN A 16 -8.28 -4.29 2.72
CA GLN A 16 -9.21 -4.86 3.69
C GLN A 16 -8.42 -5.56 4.78
N ASP A 17 -8.70 -5.26 6.04
CA ASP A 17 -8.08 -5.91 7.19
C ASP A 17 -9.13 -6.26 8.23
N GLY A 18 -8.74 -7.09 9.18
CA GLY A 18 -9.56 -7.48 10.33
C GLY A 18 -9.82 -8.98 10.38
N GLY A 19 -10.33 -9.42 11.52
CA GLY A 19 -10.71 -10.82 11.78
C GLY A 19 -12.20 -10.89 12.03
N THR A 20 -12.61 -10.65 13.28
CA THR A 20 -14.02 -10.58 13.68
C THR A 20 -14.68 -9.27 13.24
N PHE A 21 -13.97 -8.16 13.39
CA PHE A 21 -14.35 -6.86 12.85
C PHE A 21 -13.51 -6.54 11.61
N VAL A 22 -14.13 -6.59 10.43
CA VAL A 22 -13.46 -6.39 9.14
C VAL A 22 -13.76 -4.99 8.60
N VAL A 23 -12.71 -4.28 8.22
CA VAL A 23 -12.77 -2.91 7.71
C VAL A 23 -12.21 -2.88 6.29
N GLY A 24 -12.99 -2.33 5.36
CA GLY A 24 -12.55 -1.98 4.02
C GLY A 24 -12.08 -0.53 3.96
N TYR A 25 -11.03 -0.27 3.21
CA TYR A 25 -10.50 1.06 2.93
C TYR A 25 -10.70 1.39 1.45
N PHE A 26 -11.28 2.54 1.19
CA PHE A 26 -11.68 3.00 -0.12
C PHE A 26 -11.05 4.37 -0.40
N TRP A 27 -10.30 4.48 -1.48
CA TRP A 27 -9.57 5.68 -1.84
C TRP A 27 -10.07 6.24 -3.15
N ASN A 28 -10.16 7.57 -3.23
CA ASN A 28 -10.50 8.28 -4.46
C ASN A 28 -9.22 8.90 -5.06
N PRO A 29 -8.78 8.46 -6.27
CA PRO A 29 -7.59 8.98 -6.91
C PRO A 29 -7.65 10.45 -7.28
N ASP A 30 -8.83 10.99 -7.54
CA ASP A 30 -9.00 12.36 -8.01
C ASP A 30 -8.97 13.34 -6.84
N THR A 31 -9.67 13.02 -5.75
CA THR A 31 -9.75 13.88 -4.56
C THR A 31 -8.67 13.60 -3.52
N LYS A 32 -7.97 12.46 -3.64
CA LYS A 32 -7.01 11.92 -2.66
C LYS A 32 -7.63 11.59 -1.30
N GLU A 33 -8.94 11.49 -1.21
CA GLU A 33 -9.64 11.15 0.02
C GLU A 33 -9.63 9.63 0.29
N LEU A 34 -9.50 9.27 1.56
CA LEU A 34 -9.57 7.89 2.04
C LEU A 34 -10.74 7.75 3.02
N ILE A 35 -11.64 6.81 2.76
CA ILE A 35 -12.75 6.46 3.64
C ILE A 35 -12.57 5.02 4.10
N SER A 36 -12.86 4.76 5.37
CA SER A 36 -12.95 3.40 5.91
C SER A 36 -14.38 3.07 6.28
N LYS A 37 -14.77 1.80 6.09
CA LYS A 37 -16.08 1.29 6.51
C LYS A 37 -15.95 -0.11 7.09
N CYS A 38 -16.71 -0.38 8.14
CA CYS A 38 -16.99 -1.76 8.55
C CYS A 38 -17.70 -2.47 7.40
N VAL A 39 -17.19 -3.65 7.03
CA VAL A 39 -17.74 -4.49 5.95
C VAL A 39 -18.24 -5.83 6.46
N ARG A 40 -17.69 -6.33 7.59
CA ARG A 40 -18.21 -7.46 8.37
C ARG A 40 -17.98 -7.22 9.85
N ASP A 41 -18.94 -7.62 10.68
CA ASP A 41 -18.82 -7.66 12.13
C ASP A 41 -19.37 -9.00 12.65
N TYR A 42 -18.49 -10.00 12.74
CA TYR A 42 -18.86 -11.37 13.13
C TYR A 42 -19.30 -11.50 14.59
N ASP A 43 -19.13 -10.45 15.40
CA ASP A 43 -19.60 -10.44 16.79
C ASP A 43 -21.15 -10.28 16.86
N TYR A 44 -21.79 -9.86 15.76
CA TYR A 44 -23.25 -9.69 15.66
C TYR A 44 -23.88 -10.76 14.78
N ALA A 45 -24.54 -11.74 15.43
CA ALA A 45 -25.18 -12.86 14.74
C ALA A 45 -26.35 -12.47 13.83
N ASP A 46 -26.88 -11.25 13.94
CA ASP A 46 -27.94 -10.73 13.08
C ASP A 46 -27.43 -10.10 11.77
N CYS A 47 -26.10 -10.08 11.57
CA CYS A 47 -25.42 -9.49 10.41
C CYS A 47 -25.82 -8.02 10.15
N SER A 48 -26.34 -7.31 11.15
CA SER A 48 -26.92 -5.97 10.99
C SER A 48 -25.92 -4.90 10.56
N ARG A 49 -24.63 -5.18 10.73
CA ARG A 49 -23.50 -4.30 10.40
C ARG A 49 -22.74 -4.74 9.16
N ASP A 50 -23.13 -5.86 8.58
CA ASP A 50 -22.45 -6.41 7.42
C ASP A 50 -22.83 -5.62 6.17
N ASN A 51 -21.84 -5.44 5.30
CA ASN A 51 -22.04 -4.87 3.98
C ASN A 51 -21.35 -5.75 2.95
N ASP A 52 -22.06 -6.81 2.56
CA ASP A 52 -21.58 -7.83 1.62
C ASP A 52 -21.12 -7.23 0.30
N SER A 53 -21.83 -6.22 -0.20
CA SER A 53 -21.44 -5.50 -1.43
C SER A 53 -20.03 -4.92 -1.32
N LEU A 54 -19.71 -4.24 -0.21
CA LEU A 54 -18.38 -3.69 0.02
C LEU A 54 -17.35 -4.75 0.44
N TYR A 55 -17.78 -5.80 1.12
CA TYR A 55 -16.92 -6.92 1.52
C TYR A 55 -16.38 -7.68 0.31
N TYR A 56 -17.25 -8.04 -0.65
CA TYR A 56 -16.88 -8.76 -1.87
C TYR A 56 -16.38 -7.86 -3.00
N MET A 57 -16.44 -6.54 -2.85
CA MET A 57 -15.76 -5.63 -3.77
C MET A 57 -14.27 -5.99 -3.83
N GLU A 58 -13.79 -6.23 -5.05
CA GLU A 58 -12.38 -6.53 -5.30
C GLU A 58 -11.50 -5.31 -5.02
N ILE A 59 -10.26 -5.58 -4.62
CA ILE A 59 -9.24 -4.55 -4.48
C ILE A 59 -8.77 -4.16 -5.88
N ASP A 60 -8.84 -2.87 -6.20
CA ASP A 60 -8.27 -2.34 -7.43
C ASP A 60 -6.76 -2.14 -7.23
N GLU A 61 -5.96 -3.02 -7.84
CA GLU A 61 -4.51 -3.04 -7.64
C GLU A 61 -3.80 -1.81 -8.23
N ASN A 62 -4.34 -1.20 -9.29
CA ASN A 62 -3.77 0.02 -9.87
C ASN A 62 -4.00 1.21 -8.94
N VAL A 63 -5.24 1.38 -8.50
CA VAL A 63 -5.62 2.41 -7.53
C VAL A 63 -4.89 2.21 -6.21
N LYS A 64 -4.77 0.98 -5.72
CA LYS A 64 -3.98 0.66 -4.53
C LYS A 64 -2.52 1.05 -4.70
N ARG A 65 -1.92 0.78 -5.86
CA ARG A 65 -0.55 1.20 -6.16
C ARG A 65 -0.42 2.72 -6.09
N ASP A 66 -1.34 3.46 -6.67
CA ASP A 66 -1.35 4.93 -6.60
C ASP A 66 -1.56 5.46 -5.19
N TRP A 67 -2.45 4.83 -4.41
CA TRP A 67 -2.65 5.15 -3.00
C TRP A 67 -1.37 4.91 -2.19
N LEU A 68 -0.67 3.79 -2.41
CA LEU A 68 0.60 3.50 -1.74
C LEU A 68 1.67 4.54 -2.11
N HIS A 69 1.76 4.91 -3.39
CA HIS A 69 2.67 5.96 -3.86
C HIS A 69 2.35 7.34 -3.28
N TYR A 70 1.06 7.70 -3.17
CA TYR A 70 0.62 8.93 -2.52
C TYR A 70 1.08 9.01 -1.06
N ASN A 71 1.16 7.86 -0.37
CA ASN A 71 1.71 7.74 0.97
C ASN A 71 3.25 7.60 1.02
N GLY A 72 3.95 7.78 -0.11
CA GLY A 72 5.40 7.71 -0.20
C GLY A 72 5.99 6.30 -0.10
N ILE A 73 5.17 5.26 -0.28
CA ILE A 73 5.62 3.87 -0.21
C ILE A 73 6.25 3.48 -1.54
N ILE A 74 7.51 3.03 -1.50
CA ILE A 74 8.23 2.48 -2.65
C ILE A 74 7.90 1.00 -2.79
N LEU A 75 7.53 0.60 -3.99
CA LEU A 75 7.11 -0.76 -4.34
C LEU A 75 8.08 -1.41 -5.34
N VAL A 76 7.97 -2.73 -5.48
CA VAL A 76 8.65 -3.45 -6.55
C VAL A 76 8.15 -2.94 -7.90
N GLY A 77 9.07 -2.78 -8.84
CA GLY A 77 8.84 -2.19 -10.16
C GLY A 77 8.99 -0.67 -10.22
N ASP A 78 9.08 0.03 -9.07
CA ASP A 78 9.30 1.48 -9.09
C ASP A 78 10.71 1.84 -9.53
N LYS A 79 10.82 2.98 -10.20
CA LYS A 79 12.09 3.63 -10.46
C LYS A 79 12.41 4.60 -9.32
N VAL A 80 13.60 4.47 -8.75
CA VAL A 80 14.01 5.28 -7.60
C VAL A 80 15.40 5.86 -7.81
N GLU A 81 15.62 7.03 -7.23
CA GLU A 81 16.91 7.69 -7.17
C GLU A 81 17.46 7.62 -5.73
N VAL A 82 18.74 7.24 -5.61
CA VAL A 82 19.46 7.25 -4.34
C VAL A 82 19.95 8.66 -4.06
N PHE A 83 19.38 9.33 -3.05
CA PHE A 83 19.75 10.70 -2.70
C PHE A 83 20.72 10.79 -1.50
N LYS A 84 20.90 9.69 -0.75
CA LYS A 84 21.87 9.61 0.35
C LYS A 84 22.40 8.21 0.56
N GLY A 85 23.50 8.08 1.30
CA GLY A 85 24.10 6.79 1.66
C GLY A 85 25.52 6.64 1.12
N ARG A 86 26.18 5.55 1.52
CA ARG A 86 27.60 5.28 1.17
C ARG A 86 27.79 4.11 0.21
N LYS A 87 26.85 3.17 0.16
CA LYS A 87 27.00 1.90 -0.59
C LYS A 87 26.64 2.01 -2.06
N VAL A 88 25.75 2.94 -2.40
CA VAL A 88 25.28 3.19 -3.77
C VAL A 88 25.57 4.65 -4.08
N PRO A 89 26.09 4.98 -5.28
CA PRO A 89 26.36 6.37 -5.66
C PRO A 89 25.12 7.26 -5.50
N ILE A 90 25.32 8.47 -4.98
CA ILE A 90 24.26 9.49 -4.92
C ILE A 90 23.94 9.90 -6.36
N GLY A 91 22.65 10.01 -6.69
CA GLY A 91 22.12 10.25 -8.03
C GLY A 91 21.94 8.98 -8.86
N TYR A 92 22.35 7.80 -8.35
CA TYR A 92 22.06 6.54 -9.03
C TYR A 92 20.54 6.34 -9.14
N THR A 93 20.06 6.10 -10.36
CA THR A 93 18.66 5.77 -10.63
C THR A 93 18.59 4.33 -11.08
N GLY A 94 17.64 3.57 -10.52
CA GLY A 94 17.46 2.16 -10.83
C GLY A 94 16.06 1.65 -10.52
N ASN A 95 15.74 0.46 -11.02
CA ASN A 95 14.44 -0.17 -10.78
C ASN A 95 14.49 -1.03 -9.52
N VAL A 96 13.46 -0.92 -8.69
CA VAL A 96 13.31 -1.71 -7.47
C VAL A 96 12.91 -3.13 -7.84
N THR A 97 13.80 -4.09 -7.64
CA THR A 97 13.55 -5.51 -7.94
C THR A 97 13.10 -6.29 -6.71
N LYS A 98 13.43 -5.81 -5.51
CA LYS A 98 13.00 -6.44 -4.25
C LYS A 98 12.91 -5.41 -3.13
N VAL A 99 11.89 -5.54 -2.29
CA VAL A 99 11.74 -4.83 -1.01
C VAL A 99 11.64 -5.88 0.10
N TYR A 100 12.36 -5.69 1.20
CA TYR A 100 12.23 -6.57 2.36
C TYR A 100 12.62 -5.88 3.66
N ASP A 101 12.00 -6.33 4.75
CA ASP A 101 12.32 -5.90 6.10
C ASP A 101 13.47 -6.71 6.67
N TRP A 102 14.47 -6.01 7.21
CA TRP A 102 15.43 -6.58 8.12
C TRP A 102 14.88 -6.49 9.55
N ARG A 103 14.77 -7.65 10.19
CA ARG A 103 14.20 -7.81 11.52
C ARG A 103 15.28 -8.24 12.51
N ASP A 104 15.13 -7.82 13.76
CA ASP A 104 15.98 -8.30 14.85
C ASP A 104 15.60 -9.71 15.31
N LYS A 105 16.32 -10.26 16.30
CA LYS A 105 16.05 -11.57 16.91
C LYS A 105 14.67 -11.68 17.59
N TYR A 106 13.99 -10.55 17.84
CA TYR A 106 12.66 -10.49 18.42
C TYR A 106 11.57 -10.24 17.36
N GLY A 107 11.93 -10.24 16.07
CA GLY A 107 11.00 -10.04 14.96
C GLY A 107 10.59 -8.59 14.69
N ARG A 108 11.19 -7.62 15.38
CA ARG A 108 10.88 -6.19 15.19
C ARG A 108 11.58 -5.68 13.93
N VAL A 109 10.86 -4.91 13.11
CA VAL A 109 11.42 -4.28 11.90
C VAL A 109 12.38 -3.18 12.32
N GLN A 110 13.66 -3.32 11.94
CA GLN A 110 14.71 -2.35 12.26
C GLN A 110 15.07 -1.48 11.06
N ALA A 111 14.95 -2.04 9.85
CA ALA A 111 15.17 -1.31 8.61
C ALA A 111 14.49 -2.03 7.44
N THR A 112 13.98 -1.26 6.49
CA THR A 112 13.49 -1.80 5.22
C THR A 112 14.54 -1.52 4.14
N TYR A 113 14.91 -2.56 3.39
CA TYR A 113 15.91 -2.49 2.33
C TYR A 113 15.28 -2.70 0.97
N VAL A 114 15.87 -2.05 -0.04
CA VAL A 114 15.55 -2.25 -1.44
C VAL A 114 16.76 -2.80 -2.19
N ILE A 115 16.50 -3.64 -3.19
CA ILE A 115 17.48 -4.07 -4.19
C ILE A 115 17.15 -3.38 -5.50
N LEU A 116 18.13 -2.68 -6.07
CA LEU A 116 18.03 -1.96 -7.34
C LEU A 116 18.75 -2.74 -8.43
N ASP A 117 18.09 -2.95 -9.57
CA ASP A 117 18.62 -3.61 -10.77
C ASP A 117 19.37 -4.92 -10.47
N TYR A 118 18.85 -5.70 -9.50
CA TYR A 118 19.43 -6.95 -9.00
C TYR A 118 20.85 -6.85 -8.41
N THR A 119 21.39 -5.65 -8.24
CA THR A 119 22.80 -5.42 -7.91
C THR A 119 22.97 -4.67 -6.61
N PHE A 120 22.35 -3.49 -6.51
CA PHE A 120 22.62 -2.57 -5.41
C PHE A 120 21.63 -2.74 -4.27
N LYS A 121 22.13 -2.96 -3.06
CA LYS A 121 21.33 -2.96 -1.83
C LYS A 121 21.48 -1.63 -1.09
N THR A 122 20.35 -0.96 -0.81
CA THR A 122 20.33 0.25 0.02
C THR A 122 19.09 0.29 0.92
N ASN A 123 19.11 1.14 1.94
CA ASN A 123 17.95 1.36 2.81
C ASN A 123 16.87 2.11 2.01
N ILE A 124 15.59 1.76 2.19
CA ILE A 124 14.48 2.42 1.49
C ILE A 124 14.45 3.94 1.77
N ASN A 125 14.81 4.35 2.98
CA ASN A 125 14.84 5.76 3.40
C ASN A 125 15.93 6.57 2.71
N ASN A 126 16.85 5.93 1.98
CA ASN A 126 17.89 6.55 1.18
C ASN A 126 17.46 6.83 -0.27
N CYS A 127 16.26 6.37 -0.64
CA CYS A 127 15.73 6.44 -2.00
C CYS A 127 14.53 7.37 -2.04
N ARG A 128 14.36 8.06 -3.16
CA ARG A 128 13.12 8.75 -3.50
C ARG A 128 12.59 8.18 -4.80
N ARG A 129 11.27 8.02 -4.91
CA ARG A 129 10.64 7.64 -6.17
C ARG A 129 10.88 8.73 -7.21
N VAL A 130 11.20 8.33 -8.43
CA VAL A 130 11.25 9.24 -9.58
C VAL A 130 9.90 9.14 -10.26
N GLU A 131 9.16 10.24 -10.30
CA GLU A 131 7.95 10.34 -11.12
C GLU A 131 8.41 10.51 -12.58
N GLU A 132 7.94 9.62 -13.46
CA GLU A 132 8.11 9.77 -14.91
C GLU A 132 7.04 10.69 -15.49
#